data_AF-A0A1A7C886-F1
#
_entry.id   AF-A0A1A7C886-F1
#
_cell.length_a   1.000
_cell.length_b   1.000
_cell.length_c   1.000
_cell.angle_alpha   90.00
_cell.angle_beta   90.00
_cell.angle_gamma   90.00
#
_symmetry.space_group_name_H-M   'P 1'
#
loop_
_entity.id
_entity.type
_entity.pdbx_description
1 polymer ?
#
loop_
_entity_poly.entity_id
_entity_poly.type
_entity_poly.pdbx_seq_one_letter_code
_entity_poly.pdbx_strand_id
1 'polypeptide(L)'
;MRQNLPVTNRETLVLEDQAIVSKTDMNGNIVYVNPYFSQVSGFTEAELIGSPQNIVRHPDMPAEAFADMWASLKAGTPWTGLVKNRCKNGDFYWVRANVTPIREAGQTIGYMSVRVKADKDQVKVAEEAYHAIRNQEGGRIVIKHGQIVRPGLAHVLHKLTHMSLNLRIWMATSAVNCLQLLVCAITLFAAGGATTNYSIFGATLVGFLINVFLWYTLRTSVLQPLNKALNGARAIAAGDLSGSFETDSTDEVGQLLRALQQMNSNLIATIRDVRINVETMAVATKQIAVGNMDLSGRTESQAASLEETASSIEEFSSTVKQNADNSVQANDLAVAASKVAVQGGAIVADVITTMDEINTSSKKIVDIIGLIEGIAFQTNILALNAAVEAARAGEQGRGFAVVAGEVRNLAQRSSLAAKDIKQLIDISVSKVGAGMVQVNRAGTTMEQVVSSVQQVTAIMQEISIASREQSIGVDQVNNAIAHMDQVTQQNAALVEEAAAAATRLSEEAASLSQAVSLFNFGKMPPTRQVTLKSGRGAANAGNASLKRLAA
;
A
#
# COMPACT_ATOMS: atom_id res chain seq x y z
N MET A 1 16.74 34.19 -40.09
CA MET A 1 16.25 33.00 -39.34
C MET A 1 17.12 32.83 -38.10
N ARG A 2 16.56 32.43 -36.96
CA ARG A 2 17.32 32.25 -35.71
C ARG A 2 18.29 31.07 -35.86
N GLN A 3 19.57 31.27 -35.56
CA GLN A 3 20.55 30.18 -35.50
C GLN A 3 20.53 29.60 -34.09
N ASN A 4 20.09 28.35 -33.96
CA ASN A 4 20.06 27.65 -32.68
C ASN A 4 21.40 26.91 -32.50
N LEU A 5 22.21 27.37 -31.54
CA LEU A 5 23.47 26.76 -31.11
C LEU A 5 23.31 26.21 -29.67
N PRO A 6 24.10 25.22 -29.23
CA PRO A 6 25.11 24.48 -29.97
C PRO A 6 24.51 23.47 -30.96
N VAL A 7 25.34 22.95 -31.87
CA VAL A 7 25.03 21.84 -32.79
C VAL A 7 26.20 20.85 -32.77
N THR A 8 25.91 19.56 -32.67
CA THR A 8 26.88 18.46 -32.79
C THR A 8 26.54 17.63 -34.03
N ASN A 9 27.46 16.75 -34.44
CA ASN A 9 27.22 15.83 -35.56
C ASN A 9 26.74 14.44 -35.10
N ARG A 10 26.13 14.36 -33.90
CA ARG A 10 25.62 13.10 -33.35
C ARG A 10 24.10 13.03 -33.53
N GLU A 11 23.64 11.93 -34.12
CA GLU A 11 22.21 11.66 -34.28
C GLU A 11 21.64 10.96 -33.03
N THR A 12 20.55 11.51 -32.50
CA THR A 12 19.69 10.90 -31.49
C THR A 12 18.60 10.09 -32.18
N LEU A 13 18.49 8.81 -31.83
CA LEU A 13 17.53 7.89 -32.43
C LEU A 13 16.11 8.14 -31.90
N VAL A 14 15.17 8.33 -32.82
CA VAL A 14 13.73 8.29 -32.53
C VAL A 14 13.27 6.84 -32.54
N LEU A 15 12.58 6.41 -31.48
CA LEU A 15 12.03 5.06 -31.37
C LEU A 15 10.82 4.89 -32.32
N GLU A 16 10.61 3.67 -32.85
CA GLU A 16 9.60 3.40 -33.89
C GLU A 16 8.17 3.48 -33.39
N ASP A 17 7.96 3.17 -32.11
CA ASP A 17 6.69 3.16 -31.40
C ASP A 17 6.33 4.53 -30.77
N GLN A 18 7.24 5.51 -30.82
CA GLN A 18 7.04 6.81 -30.19
C GLN A 18 6.70 7.90 -31.21
N ALA A 19 5.41 8.26 -31.26
CA ALA A 19 4.98 9.44 -31.99
C ALA A 19 5.22 10.71 -31.16
N ILE A 20 6.03 11.63 -31.66
CA ILE A 20 6.29 12.92 -31.01
C ILE A 20 5.19 13.91 -31.43
N VAL A 21 4.46 14.45 -30.45
CA VAL A 21 3.30 15.32 -30.68
C VAL A 21 3.53 16.69 -30.07
N SER A 22 3.18 17.74 -30.82
CA SER A 22 3.06 19.09 -30.28
C SER A 22 1.85 19.82 -30.84
N LYS A 23 1.27 20.74 -30.07
CA LYS A 23 0.31 21.75 -30.54
C LYS A 23 0.89 23.13 -30.38
N THR A 24 0.57 24.02 -31.31
CA THR A 24 0.94 25.43 -31.25
C THR A 24 -0.27 26.34 -31.40
N ASP A 25 -0.16 27.56 -30.88
CA ASP A 25 -1.08 28.65 -31.21
C ASP A 25 -0.92 29.12 -32.68
N MET A 26 -1.67 30.16 -33.06
CA MET A 26 -1.60 30.78 -34.38
C MET A 26 -0.26 31.48 -34.68
N ASN A 27 0.52 31.81 -33.66
CA ASN A 27 1.84 32.42 -33.78
C ASN A 27 2.96 31.37 -33.87
N GLY A 28 2.64 30.08 -33.68
CA GLY A 28 3.60 28.99 -33.66
C GLY A 28 4.28 28.78 -32.31
N ASN A 29 3.75 29.35 -31.22
CA ASN A 29 4.19 29.06 -29.85
C ASN A 29 3.58 27.76 -29.37
N ILE A 30 4.38 26.91 -28.75
CA ILE A 30 3.96 25.59 -28.27
C ILE A 30 2.99 25.77 -27.09
N VAL A 31 1.82 25.13 -27.17
CA VAL A 31 0.81 25.10 -26.11
C VAL A 31 0.65 23.71 -25.49
N TYR A 32 1.19 22.68 -26.14
CA TYR A 32 1.21 21.31 -25.64
C TYR A 32 2.34 20.52 -26.30
N VAL A 33 2.98 19.65 -25.53
CA VAL A 33 3.89 18.60 -26.01
C VAL A 33 3.61 17.30 -25.26
N ASN A 34 3.82 16.16 -25.90
CA ASN A 34 3.81 14.88 -25.19
C ASN A 34 5.21 14.56 -24.59
N PRO A 35 5.30 13.61 -23.64
CA PRO A 35 6.56 13.26 -22.99
C PRO A 35 7.69 12.88 -23.97
N TYR A 36 7.37 12.22 -25.08
CA TYR A 36 8.35 11.84 -26.09
C TYR A 36 9.02 13.04 -26.78
N PHE A 37 8.32 14.17 -26.91
CA PHE A 37 8.93 15.41 -27.39
C PHE A 37 10.02 15.87 -26.42
N SER A 38 9.71 15.95 -25.14
CA SER A 38 10.65 16.39 -24.10
C SER A 38 11.85 15.44 -24.01
N GLN A 39 11.59 14.12 -24.07
CA GLN A 39 12.62 13.08 -24.02
C GLN A 39 13.61 13.16 -25.19
N VAL A 40 13.12 13.21 -26.43
CA VAL A 40 14.00 13.24 -27.61
C VAL A 40 14.72 14.58 -27.75
N SER A 41 14.06 15.69 -27.41
CA SER A 41 14.62 17.02 -27.59
C SER A 41 15.54 17.43 -26.43
N GLY A 42 15.42 16.81 -25.26
CA GLY A 42 16.17 17.15 -24.05
C GLY A 42 15.76 18.48 -23.40
N PHE A 43 14.69 19.13 -23.88
CA PHE A 43 14.08 20.28 -23.22
C PHE A 43 13.00 19.82 -22.24
N THR A 44 12.87 20.52 -21.12
CA THR A 44 11.76 20.25 -20.20
C THR A 44 10.46 20.81 -20.77
N GLU A 45 9.32 20.26 -20.34
CA GLU A 45 8.00 20.79 -20.77
C GLU A 45 7.87 22.29 -20.45
N ALA A 46 8.31 22.71 -19.26
CA ALA A 46 8.29 24.12 -18.86
C ALA A 46 9.11 25.05 -19.78
N GLU A 47 10.20 24.56 -20.39
CA GLU A 47 10.98 25.32 -21.37
C GLU A 47 10.30 25.36 -22.75
N LEU A 48 9.54 24.32 -23.09
CA LEU A 48 8.87 24.19 -24.38
C LEU A 48 7.57 24.99 -24.43
N ILE A 49 6.74 24.92 -23.39
CA ILE A 49 5.46 25.61 -23.33
C ILE A 49 5.65 27.13 -23.40
N GLY A 50 4.90 27.80 -24.28
CA GLY A 50 5.02 29.23 -24.58
C GLY A 50 6.18 29.59 -25.52
N SER A 51 7.15 28.70 -25.71
CA SER A 51 8.26 28.93 -26.63
C SER A 51 7.85 28.72 -28.09
N PRO A 52 8.44 29.47 -29.04
CA PRO A 52 8.23 29.21 -30.47
C PRO A 52 8.70 27.79 -30.85
N GLN A 53 7.91 27.10 -31.68
CA GLN A 53 8.21 25.74 -32.17
C GLN A 53 9.58 25.62 -32.87
N ASN A 54 10.14 26.73 -33.33
CA ASN A 54 11.46 26.78 -33.95
C ASN A 54 12.63 26.63 -32.94
N ILE A 55 12.38 26.52 -31.63
CA ILE A 55 13.42 26.26 -30.61
C ILE A 55 14.20 24.96 -30.87
N VAL A 56 13.53 23.94 -31.41
CA VAL A 56 14.13 22.66 -31.80
C VAL A 56 14.63 22.65 -33.24
N ARG A 57 14.61 23.76 -33.96
CA ARG A 57 15.03 23.77 -35.37
C ARG A 57 16.55 23.56 -35.48
N HIS A 58 16.96 22.66 -36.38
CA HIS A 58 18.35 22.53 -36.78
C HIS A 58 18.77 23.61 -37.81
N PRO A 59 19.97 24.21 -37.70
CA PRO A 59 20.47 25.19 -38.68
C PRO A 59 20.56 24.67 -40.11
N ASP A 60 20.77 23.35 -40.28
CA ASP A 60 20.81 22.74 -41.61
C ASP A 60 19.50 22.79 -42.38
N MET A 61 18.37 23.00 -41.70
CA MET A 61 17.09 23.06 -42.38
C MET A 61 16.97 24.33 -43.23
N PRO A 62 16.73 24.20 -44.55
CA PRO A 62 16.62 25.35 -45.45
C PRO A 62 15.42 26.22 -45.12
N ALA A 63 15.49 27.50 -45.48
CA ALA A 63 14.44 28.46 -45.17
C ALA A 63 13.14 28.16 -45.92
N GLU A 64 13.31 27.65 -47.15
CA GLU A 64 12.32 27.30 -48.14
C GLU A 64 11.40 26.18 -47.65
N ALA A 65 11.93 25.21 -46.90
CA ALA A 65 11.14 24.11 -46.34
C ALA A 65 10.07 24.62 -45.37
N PHE A 66 10.44 25.55 -44.48
CA PHE A 66 9.51 26.16 -43.55
C PHE A 66 8.59 27.17 -44.22
N ALA A 67 9.07 27.89 -45.24
CA ALA A 67 8.23 28.79 -46.02
C ALA A 67 7.09 28.02 -46.72
N ASP A 68 7.40 26.87 -47.33
CA ASP A 68 6.41 25.96 -47.93
C ASP A 68 5.46 25.38 -46.87
N MET A 69 5.97 24.99 -45.69
CA MET A 69 5.14 24.55 -44.58
C MET A 69 4.12 25.61 -44.17
N TRP A 70 4.57 26.83 -43.88
CA TRP A 70 3.67 27.91 -43.46
C TRP A 70 2.69 28.33 -44.58
N ALA A 71 3.13 28.30 -45.84
CA ALA A 71 2.23 28.56 -46.97
C ALA A 71 1.11 27.51 -47.06
N SER A 72 1.45 26.23 -46.90
CA SER A 72 0.49 25.12 -46.89
C SER A 72 -0.51 25.26 -45.74
N LEU A 73 0.00 25.49 -44.52
CA LEU A 73 -0.83 25.61 -43.32
C LEU A 73 -1.78 26.82 -43.38
N LYS A 74 -1.31 27.98 -43.89
CA LYS A 74 -2.15 29.17 -44.11
C LYS A 74 -3.19 28.96 -45.22
N ALA A 75 -2.89 28.15 -46.22
CA ALA A 75 -3.86 27.70 -47.22
C ALA A 75 -4.83 26.64 -46.68
N GLY A 76 -4.66 26.22 -45.42
CA GLY A 76 -5.53 25.24 -44.76
C GLY A 76 -5.28 23.80 -45.22
N THR A 77 -4.14 23.51 -45.83
CA THR A 77 -3.72 22.16 -46.22
C THR A 77 -2.71 21.59 -45.23
N PRO A 78 -2.75 20.28 -44.95
CA PRO A 78 -1.69 19.63 -44.18
C PRO A 78 -0.35 19.71 -44.92
N TRP A 79 0.73 19.69 -44.15
CA TRP A 79 2.09 19.62 -44.66
C TRP A 79 2.78 18.37 -44.15
N THR A 80 3.43 17.62 -45.04
CA THR A 80 4.19 16.41 -44.68
C THR A 80 5.58 16.49 -45.28
N GLY A 81 6.60 16.50 -44.44
CA GLY A 81 7.99 16.59 -44.89
C GLY A 81 8.99 16.06 -43.87
N LEU A 82 10.22 15.85 -44.32
CA LEU A 82 11.33 15.50 -43.43
C LEU A 82 11.87 16.76 -42.75
N VAL A 83 12.09 16.66 -41.44
CA VAL A 83 12.59 17.77 -40.63
C VAL A 83 13.74 17.28 -39.77
N LYS A 84 14.90 17.95 -39.90
CA LYS A 84 16.04 17.83 -38.99
C LYS A 84 15.82 18.78 -37.81
N ASN A 85 15.73 18.22 -36.62
CA ASN A 85 15.61 18.97 -35.37
C ASN A 85 16.88 18.86 -34.55
N ARG A 86 17.06 19.78 -33.61
CA ARG A 86 18.19 19.91 -32.70
C ARG A 86 17.73 19.65 -31.26
N CYS A 87 18.44 18.80 -30.56
CA CYS A 87 18.33 18.55 -29.12
C CYS A 87 19.01 19.66 -28.31
N LYS A 88 18.61 19.86 -27.05
CA LYS A 88 19.15 20.88 -26.14
C LYS A 88 20.67 20.84 -26.01
N ASN A 89 21.26 19.64 -26.00
CA ASN A 89 22.70 19.39 -25.93
C ASN A 89 23.45 19.65 -27.25
N GLY A 90 22.73 19.93 -28.35
CA GLY A 90 23.26 20.18 -29.68
C GLY A 90 23.17 18.99 -30.64
N ASP A 91 22.86 17.79 -30.17
CA ASP A 91 22.62 16.62 -31.04
C ASP A 91 21.42 16.88 -31.98
N PHE A 92 21.24 16.02 -32.99
CA PHE A 92 20.14 16.17 -33.94
C PHE A 92 19.31 14.90 -34.10
N TYR A 93 18.08 15.04 -34.57
CA TYR A 93 17.23 13.90 -34.90
C TYR A 93 16.37 14.20 -36.11
N TRP A 94 16.14 13.18 -36.94
CA TRP A 94 15.28 13.27 -38.11
C TRP A 94 13.90 12.71 -37.83
N VAL A 95 12.89 13.45 -38.30
CA VAL A 95 11.49 13.03 -38.23
C VAL A 95 10.78 13.27 -39.54
N ARG A 96 9.82 12.42 -39.84
CA ARG A 96 8.76 12.72 -40.78
C ARG A 96 7.66 13.47 -40.02
N ALA A 97 7.58 14.77 -40.24
CA ALA A 97 6.60 15.62 -39.60
C ALA A 97 5.35 15.74 -40.45
N ASN A 98 4.18 15.48 -39.84
CA ASN A 98 2.87 15.77 -40.39
C ASN A 98 2.28 16.93 -39.58
N VAL A 99 2.04 18.06 -40.23
CA VAL A 99 1.51 19.26 -39.59
C VAL A 99 0.13 19.56 -40.15
N THR A 100 -0.86 19.65 -39.28
CA THR A 100 -2.26 19.86 -39.64
C THR A 100 -2.81 21.09 -38.93
N PRO A 101 -3.51 22.01 -39.62
CA PRO A 101 -4.20 23.12 -38.97
C PRO A 101 -5.35 22.61 -38.11
N ILE A 102 -5.38 23.02 -36.85
CA ILE A 102 -6.47 22.74 -35.91
C ILE A 102 -7.57 23.76 -36.16
N ARG A 103 -8.79 23.29 -36.41
CA ARG A 103 -9.94 24.15 -36.67
C ARG A 103 -11.01 23.98 -35.60
N GLU A 104 -11.63 25.08 -35.23
CA GLU A 104 -12.81 25.12 -34.38
C GLU A 104 -13.82 26.08 -35.01
N ALA A 105 -15.08 25.65 -35.15
CA ALA A 105 -16.13 26.41 -35.83
C ALA A 105 -15.73 26.96 -37.23
N GLY A 106 -14.86 26.26 -37.95
CA GLY A 106 -14.37 26.65 -39.28
C GLY A 106 -13.18 27.63 -39.29
N GLN A 107 -12.78 28.15 -38.13
CA GLN A 107 -11.60 29.02 -38.00
C GLN A 107 -10.39 28.21 -37.54
N THR A 108 -9.21 28.50 -38.08
CA THR A 108 -7.96 27.88 -37.60
C THR A 108 -7.56 28.56 -36.30
N ILE A 109 -7.34 27.76 -35.25
CA ILE A 109 -6.98 28.24 -33.90
C ILE A 109 -5.54 27.88 -33.51
N GLY A 110 -4.89 27.02 -34.28
CA GLY A 110 -3.53 26.57 -34.03
C GLY A 110 -3.10 25.47 -35.00
N TYR A 111 -1.99 24.80 -34.69
CA TYR A 111 -1.44 23.74 -35.52
C TYR A 111 -1.06 22.54 -34.66
N MET A 112 -1.30 21.34 -35.16
CA MET A 112 -0.85 20.09 -34.54
C MET A 112 0.24 19.48 -35.40
N SER A 113 1.34 19.06 -34.79
CA SER A 113 2.40 18.33 -35.46
C SER A 113 2.57 16.95 -34.84
N VAL A 114 2.38 15.91 -35.66
CA VAL A 114 2.67 14.52 -35.32
C VAL A 114 3.90 14.09 -36.10
N ARG A 115 4.92 13.64 -35.39
CA ARG A 115 6.23 13.30 -35.94
C ARG A 115 6.54 11.84 -35.63
N VAL A 116 6.96 11.12 -36.65
CA VAL A 116 7.41 9.74 -36.53
C VAL A 116 8.85 9.62 -37.00
N LYS A 117 9.50 8.53 -36.63
CA LYS A 117 10.84 8.19 -37.11
C LYS A 117 10.92 8.32 -38.63
N ALA A 118 11.93 9.04 -39.10
CA ALA A 118 12.19 9.16 -40.53
C ALA A 118 12.87 7.89 -41.07
N ASP A 119 12.50 7.50 -42.29
CA ASP A 119 13.19 6.44 -43.00
C ASP A 119 14.58 6.89 -43.45
N LYS A 120 15.60 6.04 -43.26
CA LYS A 120 17.01 6.42 -43.50
C LYS A 120 17.30 6.76 -44.96
N ASP A 121 16.67 6.05 -45.91
CA ASP A 121 16.88 6.31 -47.33
C ASP A 121 16.27 7.66 -47.71
N GLN A 122 15.11 7.99 -47.15
CA GLN A 122 14.47 9.29 -47.36
C GLN A 122 15.27 10.43 -46.71
N VAL A 123 15.86 10.20 -45.54
CA VAL A 123 16.75 11.17 -44.86
C VAL A 123 17.92 11.52 -45.76
N LYS A 124 18.60 10.52 -46.34
CA LYS A 124 19.74 10.76 -47.24
C LYS A 124 19.35 11.63 -48.44
N VAL A 125 18.23 11.30 -49.09
CA VAL A 125 17.70 12.09 -50.22
C VAL A 125 17.35 13.52 -49.81
N ALA A 126 16.75 13.69 -48.63
CA ALA A 126 16.40 15.02 -48.13
C ALA A 126 17.64 15.84 -47.73
N GLU A 127 18.64 15.23 -47.13
CA GLU A 127 19.88 15.90 -46.73
C GLU A 127 20.66 16.41 -47.94
N GLU A 128 20.80 15.60 -49.00
CA GLU A 128 21.40 16.04 -50.27
C GLU A 128 20.62 17.20 -50.91
N ALA A 129 19.28 17.12 -50.93
CA ALA A 129 18.44 18.17 -51.50
C ALA A 129 18.46 19.46 -50.67
N TYR A 130 18.47 19.36 -49.34
CA TYR A 130 18.51 20.51 -48.43
C TYR A 130 19.87 21.19 -48.48
N HIS A 131 20.96 20.42 -48.61
CA HIS A 131 22.29 20.95 -48.86
C HIS A 131 22.35 21.73 -50.18
N ALA A 132 21.83 21.15 -51.27
CA ALA A 132 21.73 21.80 -52.58
C ALA A 132 20.95 23.12 -52.55
N ILE A 133 19.79 23.15 -51.87
CA ILE A 133 18.97 24.37 -51.71
C ILE A 133 19.74 25.44 -50.94
N ARG A 134 20.40 25.05 -49.83
CA ARG A 134 21.12 25.99 -48.96
C ARG A 134 22.33 26.62 -49.63
N ASN A 135 23.09 25.85 -50.41
CA ASN A 135 24.27 26.35 -51.12
C ASN A 135 23.95 26.96 -52.49
N GLN A 136 22.68 26.94 -52.92
CA GLN A 136 22.26 27.31 -54.27
C GLN A 136 22.94 26.47 -55.37
N GLU A 137 23.35 25.24 -55.02
CA GLU A 137 24.09 24.30 -55.87
C GLU A 137 23.14 23.20 -56.34
N GLY A 138 22.71 23.26 -57.59
CA GLY A 138 21.78 22.28 -58.18
C GLY A 138 20.55 22.96 -58.80
N GLY A 139 20.23 22.60 -60.03
CA GLY A 139 19.17 23.26 -60.79
C GLY A 139 17.82 23.29 -60.06
N ARG A 140 17.22 24.48 -59.92
CA ARG A 140 15.82 24.79 -59.55
C ARG A 140 15.10 23.86 -58.54
N ILE A 141 15.76 23.19 -57.59
CA ILE A 141 15.06 22.32 -56.63
C ILE A 141 14.10 23.16 -55.78
N VAL A 142 12.81 22.78 -55.73
CA VAL A 142 11.77 23.48 -54.94
C VAL A 142 11.07 22.48 -54.03
N ILE A 143 10.73 22.92 -52.82
CA ILE A 143 9.92 22.16 -51.88
C ILE A 143 8.46 22.58 -52.05
N LYS A 144 7.55 21.62 -52.27
CA LYS A 144 6.11 21.90 -52.42
C LYS A 144 5.28 20.90 -51.61
N HIS A 145 4.50 21.38 -50.66
CA HIS A 145 3.79 20.57 -49.67
C HIS A 145 4.69 19.53 -48.97
N GLY A 146 5.95 19.90 -48.74
CA GLY A 146 6.97 19.09 -48.06
C GLY A 146 7.67 18.05 -48.94
N GLN A 147 7.27 17.92 -50.22
CA GLN A 147 7.97 17.07 -51.19
C GLN A 147 9.04 17.85 -51.95
N ILE A 148 10.18 17.20 -52.17
CA ILE A 148 11.30 17.74 -52.95
C ILE A 148 11.00 17.53 -54.44
N VAL A 149 10.88 18.61 -55.20
CA VAL A 149 10.54 18.58 -56.63
C VAL A 149 11.67 19.20 -57.45
N ARG A 150 12.09 18.50 -58.52
CA ARG A 150 13.08 18.99 -59.50
C ARG A 150 12.36 19.49 -60.77
N PRO A 151 12.35 20.79 -61.09
CA PRO A 151 11.68 21.32 -62.28
C PRO A 151 12.50 21.05 -63.55
N GLY A 152 11.99 20.20 -64.44
CA GLY A 152 12.48 20.01 -65.82
C GLY A 152 11.39 20.26 -66.87
N LEU A 153 11.62 19.99 -68.16
CA LEU A 153 10.59 20.06 -69.22
C LEU A 153 9.37 19.16 -68.91
N ALA A 154 9.61 18.01 -68.27
CA ALA A 154 8.57 17.15 -67.72
C ALA A 154 7.68 17.87 -66.70
N HIS A 155 8.19 18.86 -65.97
CA HIS A 155 7.47 19.62 -64.93
C HIS A 155 6.41 20.58 -65.50
N VAL A 156 6.58 21.08 -66.73
CA VAL A 156 5.56 21.91 -67.40
C VAL A 156 4.36 21.04 -67.81
N LEU A 157 4.63 19.84 -68.36
CA LEU A 157 3.61 18.83 -68.65
C LEU A 157 2.95 18.30 -67.35
N HIS A 158 3.75 18.15 -66.29
CA HIS A 158 3.29 17.80 -64.93
C HIS A 158 2.43 18.91 -64.28
N LYS A 159 2.58 20.17 -64.70
CA LYS A 159 1.76 21.29 -64.19
C LYS A 159 0.32 21.22 -64.70
N LEU A 160 0.11 20.74 -65.93
CA LEU A 160 -1.22 20.41 -66.45
C LEU A 160 -1.88 19.27 -65.65
N THR A 161 -1.10 18.28 -65.19
CA THR A 161 -1.58 17.14 -64.40
C THR A 161 -1.72 17.40 -62.90
N HIS A 162 -1.52 18.63 -62.41
CA HIS A 162 -1.80 19.05 -61.01
C HIS A 162 -2.78 20.23 -60.85
N MET A 163 -3.45 20.68 -61.91
CA MET A 163 -4.56 21.64 -61.80
C MET A 163 -5.74 21.04 -61.00
N SER A 164 -6.52 21.86 -60.29
CA SER A 164 -7.66 21.36 -59.52
C SER A 164 -8.59 20.56 -60.45
N LEU A 165 -9.09 19.42 -59.96
CA LEU A 165 -9.93 18.53 -60.77
C LEU A 165 -11.12 19.29 -61.36
N ASN A 166 -11.67 20.25 -60.60
CA ASN A 166 -12.70 21.18 -61.06
C ASN A 166 -12.28 22.03 -62.26
N LEU A 167 -11.08 22.61 -62.24
CA LEU A 167 -10.57 23.43 -63.35
C LEU A 167 -10.27 22.57 -64.58
N ARG A 168 -9.78 21.33 -64.41
CA ARG A 168 -9.58 20.42 -65.54
C ARG A 168 -10.87 20.00 -66.19
N ILE A 169 -11.85 19.58 -65.39
CA ILE A 169 -13.18 19.21 -65.88
C ILE A 169 -13.76 20.42 -66.61
N TRP A 170 -13.72 21.61 -66.02
CA TRP A 170 -14.22 22.84 -66.65
C TRP A 170 -13.50 23.19 -67.96
N MET A 171 -12.17 23.11 -68.02
CA MET A 171 -11.42 23.37 -69.26
C MET A 171 -11.70 22.31 -70.32
N ALA A 172 -11.81 21.03 -69.96
CA ALA A 172 -12.13 19.95 -70.89
C ALA A 172 -13.56 20.11 -71.45
N THR A 173 -14.54 20.40 -70.60
CA THR A 173 -15.92 20.67 -71.03
C THR A 173 -15.99 21.93 -71.89
N SER A 174 -15.30 23.01 -71.50
CA SER A 174 -15.26 24.25 -72.28
C SER A 174 -14.57 24.08 -73.63
N ALA A 175 -13.47 23.31 -73.70
CA ALA A 175 -12.77 23.01 -74.95
C ALA A 175 -13.65 22.19 -75.91
N VAL A 176 -14.37 21.19 -75.41
CA VAL A 176 -15.35 20.42 -76.21
C VAL A 176 -16.47 21.33 -76.73
N ASN A 177 -17.00 22.23 -75.89
CA ASN A 177 -18.02 23.18 -76.33
C ASN A 177 -17.49 24.19 -77.37
N CYS A 178 -16.26 24.70 -77.21
CA CYS A 178 -15.62 25.56 -78.20
C CYS A 178 -15.39 24.84 -79.53
N LEU A 179 -14.92 23.58 -79.50
CA LEU A 179 -14.75 22.77 -80.71
C LEU A 179 -16.10 22.50 -81.40
N GLN A 180 -17.14 22.23 -80.62
CA GLN A 180 -18.49 22.01 -81.13
C GLN A 180 -19.09 23.26 -81.77
N LEU A 181 -18.86 24.44 -81.18
CA LEU A 181 -19.24 25.73 -81.78
C LEU A 181 -18.44 26.04 -83.04
N LEU A 182 -17.14 25.69 -83.09
CA LEU A 182 -16.30 25.87 -84.27
C LEU A 182 -16.72 24.96 -85.43
N VAL A 183 -17.02 23.69 -85.14
CA VAL A 183 -17.59 22.75 -86.13
C VAL A 183 -18.96 23.24 -86.62
N CYS A 184 -19.81 23.75 -85.72
CA CYS A 184 -21.09 24.36 -86.08
C CYS A 184 -20.90 25.55 -87.03
N ALA A 185 -19.97 26.46 -86.72
CA ALA A 185 -19.68 27.62 -87.55
C ALA A 185 -19.16 27.23 -88.94
N ILE A 186 -18.17 26.32 -89.02
CA ILE A 186 -17.60 25.87 -90.30
C ILE A 186 -18.66 25.18 -91.17
N THR A 187 -19.49 24.32 -90.56
CA THR A 187 -20.54 23.59 -91.29
C THR A 187 -21.68 24.50 -91.74
N LEU A 188 -22.06 25.52 -90.96
CA LEU A 188 -23.03 26.55 -91.36
C LEU A 188 -22.52 27.43 -92.51
N PHE A 189 -21.22 27.74 -92.58
CA PHE A 189 -20.63 28.48 -93.70
C PHE A 189 -20.47 27.63 -94.97
N ALA A 190 -20.31 26.31 -94.84
CA ALA A 190 -20.12 25.39 -95.97
C ALA A 190 -21.43 24.80 -96.54
N ALA A 191 -22.50 24.73 -95.73
CA ALA A 191 -23.78 24.13 -96.13
C ALA A 191 -24.75 25.18 -96.69
N GLY A 192 -25.15 25.04 -97.96
CA GLY A 192 -26.01 25.99 -98.67
C GLY A 192 -27.53 25.84 -98.49
N GLY A 193 -28.01 25.05 -97.52
CA GLY A 193 -29.44 24.70 -97.37
C GLY A 193 -30.06 25.04 -96.00
N ALA A 194 -31.22 25.71 -95.99
CA ALA A 194 -31.89 26.15 -94.76
C ALA A 194 -32.30 24.98 -93.82
N THR A 195 -32.77 23.86 -94.37
CA THR A 195 -33.16 22.67 -93.59
C THR A 195 -31.95 21.96 -92.94
N THR A 196 -30.81 21.93 -93.64
CA THR A 196 -29.55 21.41 -93.11
C THR A 196 -29.02 22.28 -91.97
N ASN A 197 -29.18 23.60 -92.05
CA ASN A 197 -28.72 24.52 -91.01
C ASN A 197 -29.50 24.37 -89.68
N TYR A 198 -30.82 24.15 -89.72
CA TYR A 198 -31.62 23.92 -88.51
C TYR A 198 -31.28 22.59 -87.81
N SER A 199 -30.98 21.53 -88.56
CA SER A 199 -30.61 20.22 -87.97
C SER A 199 -29.22 20.23 -87.32
N ILE A 200 -28.24 20.93 -87.91
CA ILE A 200 -26.91 21.14 -87.31
C ILE A 200 -27.01 21.96 -86.03
N PHE A 201 -27.82 23.03 -86.02
CA PHE A 201 -28.07 23.83 -84.83
C PHE A 201 -28.75 23.02 -83.71
N GLY A 202 -29.73 22.18 -84.07
CA GLY A 202 -30.38 21.27 -83.12
C GLY A 202 -29.41 20.25 -82.50
N ALA A 203 -28.57 19.60 -83.31
CA ALA A 203 -27.59 18.63 -82.83
C ALA A 203 -26.53 19.28 -81.92
N THR A 204 -26.08 20.49 -82.26
CA THR A 204 -25.10 21.23 -81.47
C THR A 204 -25.67 21.74 -80.15
N LEU A 205 -26.95 22.16 -80.12
CA LEU A 205 -27.65 22.51 -78.88
C LEU A 205 -27.82 21.30 -77.95
N VAL A 206 -28.21 20.13 -78.49
CA VAL A 206 -28.35 18.90 -77.70
C VAL A 206 -27.00 18.48 -77.11
N GLY A 207 -25.92 18.50 -77.89
CA GLY A 207 -24.59 18.16 -77.36
C GLY A 207 -24.10 19.16 -76.30
N PHE A 208 -24.40 20.45 -76.43
CA PHE A 208 -24.12 21.45 -75.40
C PHE A 208 -24.87 21.14 -74.09
N LEU A 209 -26.17 20.83 -74.17
CA LEU A 209 -26.98 20.47 -73.00
C LEU A 209 -26.48 19.20 -72.30
N ILE A 210 -26.08 18.18 -73.06
CA ILE A 210 -25.45 16.96 -72.51
C ILE A 210 -24.16 17.30 -71.78
N ASN A 211 -23.32 18.18 -72.35
CA ASN A 211 -22.06 18.57 -71.75
C ASN A 211 -22.26 19.35 -70.43
N VAL A 212 -23.23 20.26 -70.38
CA VAL A 212 -23.62 20.98 -69.16
C VAL A 212 -24.20 20.03 -68.11
N PHE A 213 -25.04 19.07 -68.49
CA PHE A 213 -25.56 18.04 -67.59
C PHE A 213 -24.45 17.15 -67.02
N LEU A 214 -23.51 16.71 -67.86
CA LEU A 214 -22.36 15.93 -67.43
C LEU A 214 -21.45 16.74 -66.48
N TRP A 215 -21.19 18.02 -66.79
CA TRP A 215 -20.46 18.91 -65.89
C TRP A 215 -21.16 19.08 -64.53
N TYR A 216 -22.47 19.31 -64.55
CA TYR A 216 -23.27 19.49 -63.33
C TYR A 216 -23.23 18.23 -62.46
N THR A 217 -23.48 17.06 -63.04
CA THR A 217 -23.45 15.76 -62.33
C THR A 217 -22.06 15.41 -61.81
N LEU A 218 -20.98 15.60 -62.59
CA LEU A 218 -19.61 15.40 -62.09
C LEU A 218 -19.30 16.35 -60.93
N ARG A 219 -19.80 17.59 -60.99
CA ARG A 219 -19.58 18.58 -59.94
C ARG A 219 -20.31 18.25 -58.64
N THR A 220 -21.59 17.89 -58.71
CA THR A 220 -22.42 17.65 -57.53
C THR A 220 -22.26 16.25 -56.97
N SER A 221 -22.16 15.21 -57.81
CA SER A 221 -22.07 13.82 -57.36
C SER A 221 -20.64 13.39 -57.03
N VAL A 222 -19.60 13.96 -57.68
CA VAL A 222 -18.21 13.54 -57.48
C VAL A 222 -17.37 14.59 -56.77
N LEU A 223 -17.26 15.81 -57.31
CA LEU A 223 -16.35 16.83 -56.78
C LEU A 223 -16.77 17.35 -55.39
N GLN A 224 -18.06 17.64 -55.17
CA GLN A 224 -18.52 18.15 -53.87
C GLN A 224 -18.34 17.11 -52.73
N PRO A 225 -18.73 15.84 -52.88
CA PRO A 225 -18.58 14.87 -51.81
C PRO A 225 -17.13 14.44 -51.60
N LEU A 226 -16.28 14.42 -52.64
CA LEU A 226 -14.83 14.27 -52.47
C LEU A 226 -14.21 15.41 -51.66
N ASN A 227 -14.65 16.66 -51.85
CA ASN A 227 -14.19 17.76 -51.00
C ASN A 227 -14.67 17.62 -49.56
N LYS A 228 -15.89 17.11 -49.32
CA LYS A 228 -16.37 16.78 -47.97
C LYS A 228 -15.50 15.68 -47.34
N ALA A 229 -15.22 14.60 -48.06
CA ALA A 229 -14.34 13.51 -47.61
C ALA A 229 -12.94 14.03 -47.27
N LEU A 230 -12.36 14.89 -48.12
CA LEU A 230 -11.04 15.48 -47.90
C LEU A 230 -11.01 16.39 -46.66
N ASN A 231 -12.00 17.25 -46.49
CA ASN A 231 -12.10 18.10 -45.31
C ASN A 231 -12.32 17.28 -44.04
N GLY A 232 -13.09 16.20 -44.15
CA GLY A 232 -13.31 15.23 -43.09
C GLY A 232 -12.04 14.52 -42.63
N ALA A 233 -11.31 13.92 -43.57
CA ALA A 233 -10.04 13.28 -43.29
C ALA A 233 -9.04 14.26 -42.66
N ARG A 234 -9.05 15.53 -43.08
CA ARG A 234 -8.23 16.59 -42.47
C ARG A 234 -8.66 16.92 -41.04
N ALA A 235 -9.97 16.96 -40.75
CA ALA A 235 -10.48 17.18 -39.40
C ALA A 235 -10.07 16.01 -38.47
N ILE A 236 -10.26 14.76 -38.91
CA ILE A 236 -9.82 13.56 -38.17
C ILE A 236 -8.31 13.62 -37.91
N ALA A 237 -7.50 13.97 -38.91
CA ALA A 237 -6.05 14.12 -38.77
C ALA A 237 -5.64 15.28 -37.84
N ALA A 238 -6.51 16.27 -37.63
CA ALA A 238 -6.32 17.36 -36.66
C ALA A 238 -6.76 16.97 -35.24
N GLY A 239 -7.29 15.76 -35.04
CA GLY A 239 -7.89 15.31 -33.79
C GLY A 239 -9.34 15.79 -33.61
N ASP A 240 -9.95 16.40 -34.61
CA ASP A 240 -11.36 16.81 -34.58
C ASP A 240 -12.24 15.68 -35.11
N LEU A 241 -12.91 14.99 -34.17
CA LEU A 241 -13.83 13.91 -34.44
C LEU A 241 -15.29 14.37 -34.38
N SER A 242 -15.56 15.67 -34.23
CA SER A 242 -16.92 16.20 -34.07
C SER A 242 -17.79 16.18 -35.33
N GLY A 243 -17.17 15.99 -36.50
CA GLY A 243 -17.86 16.03 -37.79
C GLY A 243 -18.63 14.75 -38.12
N SER A 244 -19.70 14.90 -38.90
CA SER A 244 -20.44 13.78 -39.51
C SER A 244 -20.17 13.68 -41.02
N PHE A 245 -20.11 12.45 -41.52
CA PHE A 245 -19.86 12.09 -42.93
C PHE A 245 -21.09 11.42 -43.57
N GLU A 246 -22.29 11.84 -43.16
CA GLU A 246 -23.54 11.31 -43.67
C GLU A 246 -23.67 11.52 -45.19
N THR A 247 -24.12 10.48 -45.88
CA THR A 247 -24.32 10.50 -47.32
C THR A 247 -25.47 9.56 -47.70
N ASP A 248 -26.35 10.05 -48.59
CA ASP A 248 -27.40 9.24 -49.20
C ASP A 248 -26.92 8.57 -50.51
N SER A 249 -25.69 8.85 -50.95
CA SER A 249 -25.15 8.32 -52.21
C SER A 249 -24.75 6.84 -52.08
N THR A 250 -25.06 6.03 -53.08
CA THR A 250 -24.71 4.60 -53.13
C THR A 250 -23.48 4.30 -53.98
N ASP A 251 -22.94 5.29 -54.69
CA ASP A 251 -21.75 5.19 -55.53
C ASP A 251 -20.44 5.03 -54.72
N GLU A 252 -19.31 4.90 -55.41
CA GLU A 252 -17.98 4.73 -54.81
C GLU A 252 -17.60 5.90 -53.89
N VAL A 253 -18.08 7.11 -54.21
CA VAL A 253 -17.85 8.30 -53.37
C VAL A 253 -18.69 8.23 -52.09
N GLY A 254 -19.92 7.73 -52.18
CA GLY A 254 -20.75 7.37 -51.04
C GLY A 254 -20.14 6.27 -50.17
N GLN A 255 -19.54 5.24 -50.78
CA GLN A 255 -18.79 4.20 -50.06
C GLN A 255 -17.58 4.78 -49.31
N LEU A 256 -16.82 5.69 -49.92
CA LEU A 256 -15.71 6.40 -49.27
C LEU A 256 -16.18 7.21 -48.05
N LEU A 257 -17.27 7.98 -48.18
CA LEU A 257 -17.82 8.75 -47.06
C LEU A 257 -18.32 7.85 -45.93
N ARG A 258 -19.01 6.73 -46.25
CA ARG A 258 -19.39 5.73 -45.25
C ARG A 258 -18.18 5.10 -44.55
N ALA A 259 -17.11 4.79 -45.29
CA ALA A 259 -15.87 4.27 -44.69
C ALA A 259 -15.21 5.29 -43.75
N LEU A 260 -15.20 6.58 -44.11
CA LEU A 260 -14.74 7.66 -43.24
C LEU A 260 -15.63 7.83 -42.00
N GLN A 261 -16.95 7.71 -42.14
CA GLN A 261 -17.89 7.69 -41.01
C GLN A 261 -17.58 6.54 -40.07
N GLN A 262 -17.41 5.33 -40.59
CA GLN A 262 -17.10 4.15 -39.77
C GLN A 262 -15.76 4.33 -39.05
N MET A 263 -14.73 4.82 -39.72
CA MET A 263 -13.43 5.11 -39.11
C MET A 263 -13.55 6.15 -37.99
N ASN A 264 -14.29 7.24 -38.22
CA ASN A 264 -14.53 8.27 -37.21
C ASN A 264 -15.31 7.71 -36.00
N SER A 265 -16.39 6.96 -36.22
CA SER A 265 -17.17 6.32 -35.15
C SER A 265 -16.34 5.34 -34.33
N ASN A 266 -15.50 4.52 -34.97
CA ASN A 266 -14.60 3.61 -34.27
C ASN A 266 -13.56 4.38 -33.43
N LEU A 267 -12.96 5.44 -33.96
CA LEU A 267 -12.02 6.30 -33.23
C LEU A 267 -12.69 6.98 -32.02
N ILE A 268 -13.91 7.50 -32.19
CA ILE A 268 -14.67 8.09 -31.07
C ILE A 268 -14.90 7.05 -29.98
N ALA A 269 -15.36 5.85 -30.33
CA ALA A 269 -15.64 4.79 -29.37
C ALA A 269 -14.36 4.42 -28.61
N THR A 270 -13.28 4.07 -29.31
CA THR A 270 -12.02 3.66 -28.68
C THR A 270 -11.42 4.76 -27.80
N ILE A 271 -11.35 6.00 -28.28
CA ILE A 271 -10.72 7.09 -27.50
C ILE A 271 -11.60 7.49 -26.30
N ARG A 272 -12.93 7.42 -26.44
CA ARG A 272 -13.85 7.66 -25.31
C ARG A 272 -13.73 6.60 -24.23
N ASP A 273 -13.64 5.32 -24.60
CA ASP A 273 -13.43 4.23 -23.65
C ASP A 273 -12.08 4.39 -22.93
N VAL A 274 -11.02 4.75 -23.66
CA VAL A 274 -9.72 5.09 -23.05
C VAL A 274 -9.85 6.26 -22.07
N ARG A 275 -10.58 7.33 -22.43
CA ARG A 275 -10.80 8.47 -21.52
C ARG A 275 -11.46 8.06 -20.20
N ILE A 276 -12.51 7.26 -20.29
CA ILE A 276 -13.26 6.78 -19.12
C ILE A 276 -12.40 5.87 -18.26
N ASN A 277 -11.63 4.96 -18.87
CA ASN A 277 -10.71 4.07 -18.16
C ASN A 277 -9.62 4.85 -17.42
N VAL A 278 -9.07 5.91 -18.04
CA VAL A 278 -8.07 6.78 -17.41
C VAL A 278 -8.63 7.55 -16.22
N GLU A 279 -9.85 8.09 -16.34
CA GLU A 279 -10.52 8.78 -15.24
C GLU A 279 -10.79 7.82 -14.08
N THR A 280 -11.24 6.60 -14.39
CA THR A 280 -11.44 5.53 -13.40
C THR A 280 -10.14 5.13 -12.71
N MET A 281 -9.05 5.01 -13.49
CA MET A 281 -7.71 4.71 -12.97
C MET A 281 -7.19 5.81 -12.05
N ALA A 282 -7.42 7.08 -12.38
CA ALA A 282 -7.04 8.21 -11.53
C ALA A 282 -7.78 8.18 -10.18
N VAL A 283 -9.08 7.88 -10.19
CA VAL A 283 -9.87 7.73 -8.96
C VAL A 283 -9.38 6.56 -8.12
N ALA A 284 -9.18 5.38 -8.73
CA ALA A 284 -8.69 4.18 -8.04
C ALA A 284 -7.30 4.41 -7.43
N THR A 285 -6.40 5.07 -8.16
CA THR A 285 -5.04 5.39 -7.67
C THR A 285 -5.08 6.33 -6.47
N LYS A 286 -5.97 7.33 -6.48
CA LYS A 286 -6.18 8.21 -5.32
C LYS A 286 -6.70 7.43 -4.10
N GLN A 287 -7.59 6.47 -4.28
CA GLN A 287 -8.06 5.61 -3.20
C GLN A 287 -6.94 4.74 -2.63
N ILE A 288 -6.08 4.18 -3.49
CA ILE A 288 -4.88 3.44 -3.07
C ILE A 288 -3.97 4.34 -2.22
N ALA A 289 -3.70 5.57 -2.66
CA ALA A 289 -2.85 6.49 -1.90
C ALA A 289 -3.41 6.80 -0.51
N VAL A 290 -4.73 7.02 -0.39
CA VAL A 290 -5.41 7.22 0.91
C VAL A 290 -5.33 5.97 1.78
N GLY A 291 -5.63 4.80 1.23
CA GLY A 291 -5.55 3.53 1.96
C GLY A 291 -4.14 3.20 2.42
N ASN A 292 -3.13 3.58 1.64
CA ASN A 292 -1.73 3.39 2.00
C ASN A 292 -1.28 4.32 3.13
N MET A 293 -1.82 5.55 3.18
CA MET A 293 -1.58 6.49 4.30
C MET A 293 -2.20 5.97 5.61
N ASP A 294 -3.40 5.38 5.55
CA ASP A 294 -4.01 4.71 6.71
C ASP A 294 -3.17 3.50 7.17
N LEU A 295 -2.68 2.69 6.23
CA LEU A 295 -1.79 1.57 6.54
C LEU A 295 -0.49 2.03 7.20
N SER A 296 0.10 3.15 6.76
CA SER A 296 1.26 3.78 7.40
C SER A 296 0.98 4.09 8.87
N GLY A 297 -0.11 4.82 9.16
CA GLY A 297 -0.46 5.19 10.52
C GLY A 297 -0.74 3.99 11.43
N ARG A 298 -1.34 2.93 10.89
CA ARG A 298 -1.54 1.67 11.62
C ARG A 298 -0.22 0.93 11.89
N THR A 299 0.71 0.96 10.95
CA THR A 299 2.03 0.34 11.08
C THR A 299 2.87 1.06 12.14
N GLU A 300 2.82 2.39 12.17
CA GLU A 300 3.46 3.20 13.22
C GLU A 300 2.88 2.93 14.61
N SER A 301 1.54 2.88 14.72
CA SER A 301 0.86 2.54 15.99
C SER A 301 1.18 1.12 16.47
N GLN A 302 1.28 0.17 15.52
CA GLN A 302 1.70 -1.20 15.81
C GLN A 302 3.14 -1.25 16.31
N ALA A 303 4.06 -0.49 15.71
CA ALA A 303 5.44 -0.41 16.19
C ALA A 303 5.51 0.12 17.63
N ALA A 304 4.79 1.20 17.95
CA ALA A 304 4.71 1.73 19.31
C ALA A 304 4.15 0.72 20.32
N SER A 305 3.09 -0.01 19.93
CA SER A 305 2.49 -1.06 20.77
C SER A 305 3.44 -2.24 21.00
N LEU A 306 4.23 -2.60 19.99
CA LEU A 306 5.25 -3.65 20.10
C LEU A 306 6.38 -3.23 21.05
N GLU A 307 6.80 -1.97 21.01
CA GLU A 307 7.83 -1.43 21.90
C GLU A 307 7.38 -1.45 23.37
N GLU A 308 6.14 -1.04 23.66
CA GLU A 308 5.55 -1.12 25.00
C GLU A 308 5.41 -2.58 25.49
N THR A 309 5.00 -3.48 24.60
CA THR A 309 4.87 -4.90 24.90
C THR A 309 6.24 -5.54 25.17
N ALA A 310 7.27 -5.19 24.40
CA ALA A 310 8.63 -5.65 24.60
C ALA A 310 9.17 -5.21 25.97
N SER A 311 9.00 -3.94 26.33
CA SER A 311 9.40 -3.42 27.64
C SER A 311 8.67 -4.13 28.79
N SER A 312 7.37 -4.39 28.63
CA SER A 312 6.58 -5.12 29.63
C SER A 312 7.05 -6.57 29.79
N ILE A 313 7.47 -7.20 28.70
CA ILE A 313 8.00 -8.57 28.70
C ILE A 313 9.40 -8.65 29.32
N GLU A 314 10.25 -7.64 29.13
CA GLU A 314 11.55 -7.56 29.82
C GLU A 314 11.37 -7.43 31.34
N GLU A 315 10.47 -6.56 31.80
CA GLU A 315 10.15 -6.42 33.23
C GLU A 315 9.54 -7.72 33.80
N PHE A 316 8.63 -8.34 33.05
CA PHE A 316 8.03 -9.62 33.43
C PHE A 316 9.08 -10.73 33.50
N SER A 317 10.01 -10.81 32.55
CA SER A 317 11.13 -11.76 32.55
C SER A 317 12.01 -11.58 33.79
N SER A 318 12.31 -10.34 34.16
CA SER A 318 13.09 -10.01 35.36
C SER A 318 12.37 -10.50 36.62
N THR A 319 11.07 -10.23 36.72
CA THR A 319 10.24 -10.62 37.86
C THR A 319 10.12 -12.14 37.99
N VAL A 320 9.95 -12.87 36.88
CA VAL A 320 9.91 -14.35 36.87
C VAL A 320 11.25 -14.93 37.36
N LYS A 321 12.37 -14.36 36.90
CA LYS A 321 13.70 -14.78 37.36
C LYS A 321 13.89 -14.52 38.85
N GLN A 322 13.51 -13.34 39.32
CA GLN A 322 13.57 -13.00 40.73
C GLN A 322 12.68 -13.92 41.59
N ASN A 323 11.50 -14.30 41.11
CA ASN A 323 10.64 -15.26 41.80
C ASN A 323 11.28 -16.66 41.89
N ALA A 324 11.93 -17.12 40.83
CA ALA A 324 12.66 -18.38 40.84
C ALA A 324 13.79 -18.36 41.89
N ASP A 325 14.59 -17.28 41.92
CA ASP A 325 15.68 -17.11 42.88
C ASP A 325 15.17 -17.00 44.33
N ASN A 326 14.10 -16.24 44.55
CA ASN A 326 13.44 -16.13 45.86
C ASN A 326 12.89 -17.48 46.34
N SER A 327 12.33 -18.30 45.44
CA SER A 327 11.81 -19.63 45.79
C SER A 327 12.94 -20.56 46.24
N VAL A 328 14.10 -20.48 45.58
CA VAL A 328 15.30 -21.24 45.99
C VAL A 328 15.78 -20.78 47.36
N GLN A 329 15.90 -19.47 47.60
CA GLN A 329 16.30 -18.95 48.91
C GLN A 329 15.33 -19.31 50.03
N ALA A 330 14.02 -19.23 49.77
CA ALA A 330 12.99 -19.60 50.72
C ALA A 330 13.01 -21.10 51.04
N ASN A 331 13.29 -21.95 50.04
CA ASN A 331 13.50 -23.38 50.23
C ASN A 331 14.69 -23.65 51.17
N ASP A 332 15.83 -22.99 50.94
CA ASP A 332 17.02 -23.15 51.79
C ASP A 332 16.75 -22.71 53.25
N LEU A 333 16.02 -21.61 53.43
CA LEU A 333 15.61 -21.13 54.75
C LEU A 333 14.64 -22.10 55.43
N ALA A 334 13.69 -22.67 54.69
CA ALA A 334 12.77 -23.69 55.20
C ALA A 334 13.52 -24.96 55.63
N VAL A 335 14.47 -25.44 54.83
CA VAL A 335 15.32 -26.59 55.18
C VAL A 335 16.12 -26.31 56.45
N ALA A 336 16.70 -25.11 56.59
CA ALA A 336 17.42 -24.71 57.80
C ALA A 336 16.49 -24.66 59.04
N ALA A 337 15.30 -24.09 58.90
CA ALA A 337 14.30 -24.05 59.98
C ALA A 337 13.84 -25.46 60.40
N SER A 338 13.64 -26.36 59.43
CA SER A 338 13.30 -27.77 59.68
C SER A 338 14.38 -28.46 60.51
N LYS A 339 15.66 -28.26 60.17
CA LYS A 339 16.79 -28.81 60.92
C LYS A 339 16.79 -28.34 62.39
N VAL A 340 16.52 -27.06 62.63
CA VAL A 340 16.43 -26.49 63.99
C VAL A 340 15.24 -27.08 64.74
N ALA A 341 14.07 -27.22 64.10
CA ALA A 341 12.89 -27.83 64.73
C ALA A 341 13.11 -29.31 65.08
N VAL A 342 13.78 -30.09 64.21
CA VAL A 342 14.17 -31.48 64.49
C VAL A 342 15.12 -31.56 65.69
N GLN A 343 16.12 -30.69 65.76
CA GLN A 343 17.01 -30.61 66.93
C GLN A 343 16.26 -30.21 68.21
N GLY A 344 15.33 -29.26 68.12
CA GLY A 344 14.47 -28.86 69.23
C GLY A 344 13.59 -30.02 69.73
N GLY A 345 13.03 -30.81 68.82
CA GLY A 345 12.28 -32.03 69.15
C GLY A 345 13.12 -33.06 69.89
N ALA A 346 14.38 -33.27 69.48
CA ALA A 346 15.30 -34.18 70.18
C ALA A 346 15.61 -33.71 71.61
N ILE A 347 15.87 -32.41 71.81
CA ILE A 347 16.10 -31.85 73.15
C ILE A 347 14.87 -32.02 74.04
N VAL A 348 13.67 -31.81 73.49
CA VAL A 348 12.41 -32.02 74.23
C VAL A 348 12.25 -33.50 74.60
N ALA A 349 12.61 -34.44 73.72
CA ALA A 349 12.59 -35.87 74.03
C ALA A 349 13.54 -36.22 75.19
N ASP A 350 14.76 -35.67 75.22
CA ASP A 350 15.70 -35.85 76.33
C ASP A 350 15.14 -35.32 77.67
N VAL A 351 14.41 -34.18 77.63
CA VAL A 351 13.74 -33.63 78.82
C VAL A 351 12.61 -34.53 79.31
N ILE A 352 11.85 -35.18 78.40
CA ILE A 352 10.82 -36.17 78.77
C ILE A 352 11.45 -37.34 79.52
N THR A 353 12.54 -37.90 78.99
CA THR A 353 13.28 -38.99 79.64
C THR A 353 13.77 -38.58 81.02
N THR A 354 14.35 -37.40 81.15
CA THR A 354 14.83 -36.88 82.44
C THR A 354 13.69 -36.69 83.45
N MET A 355 12.53 -36.19 83.01
CA MET A 355 11.35 -36.03 83.89
C MET A 355 10.77 -37.38 84.33
N ASP A 356 10.80 -38.39 83.48
CA ASP A 356 10.38 -39.76 83.84
C ASP A 356 11.33 -40.41 84.86
N GLU A 357 12.64 -40.20 84.70
CA GLU A 357 13.64 -40.61 85.69
C GLU A 357 13.43 -39.91 87.05
N ILE A 358 13.17 -38.60 87.05
CA ILE A 358 12.85 -37.84 88.27
C ILE A 358 11.57 -38.35 88.93
N ASN A 359 10.52 -38.62 88.14
CA ASN A 359 9.26 -39.15 88.63
C ASN A 359 9.44 -40.54 89.27
N THR A 360 10.21 -41.41 88.61
CA THR A 360 10.55 -42.75 89.12
C THR A 360 11.38 -42.68 90.41
N SER A 361 12.38 -41.80 90.46
CA SER A 361 13.18 -41.57 91.67
C SER A 361 12.32 -41.03 92.82
N SER A 362 11.42 -40.08 92.53
CA SER A 362 10.53 -39.50 93.53
C SER A 362 9.59 -40.54 94.14
N LYS A 363 9.04 -41.46 93.34
CA LYS A 363 8.23 -42.58 93.86
C LYS A 363 9.01 -43.49 94.80
N LYS A 364 10.26 -43.83 94.46
CA LYS A 364 11.15 -44.60 95.35
C LYS A 364 11.38 -43.89 96.68
N ILE A 365 11.52 -42.55 96.66
CA ILE A 365 11.64 -41.76 97.90
C ILE A 365 10.36 -41.89 98.74
N VAL A 366 9.16 -41.81 98.14
CA VAL A 366 7.90 -42.01 98.87
C VAL A 366 7.86 -43.37 99.55
N ASP A 367 8.31 -44.43 98.88
CA ASP A 367 8.37 -45.78 99.44
C ASP A 367 9.34 -45.86 100.65
N ILE A 368 10.53 -45.25 100.53
CA ILE A 368 11.52 -45.19 101.61
C ILE A 368 10.99 -44.41 102.81
N ILE A 369 10.31 -43.29 102.57
CA ILE A 369 9.71 -42.47 103.63
C ILE A 369 8.58 -43.23 104.33
N GLY A 370 7.78 -44.00 103.59
CA GLY A 370 6.79 -44.92 104.16
C GLY A 370 7.41 -45.98 105.05
N LEU A 371 8.56 -46.55 104.65
CA LEU A 371 9.32 -47.47 105.49
C LEU A 371 9.84 -46.78 106.77
N ILE A 372 10.37 -45.55 106.68
CA ILE A 372 10.85 -44.78 107.83
C ILE A 372 9.70 -44.47 108.81
N GLU A 373 8.52 -44.10 108.31
CA GLU A 373 7.32 -43.92 109.13
C GLU A 373 6.93 -45.23 109.84
N GLY A 374 7.02 -46.36 109.14
CA GLY A 374 6.81 -47.69 109.72
C GLY A 374 7.81 -48.04 110.83
N ILE A 375 9.10 -47.76 110.61
CA ILE A 375 10.16 -47.95 111.63
C ILE A 375 9.92 -47.04 112.84
N ALA A 376 9.55 -45.78 112.62
CA ALA A 376 9.24 -44.84 113.69
C ALA A 376 8.03 -45.31 114.51
N PHE A 377 6.99 -45.84 113.85
CA PHE A 377 5.84 -46.43 114.53
C PHE A 377 6.23 -47.66 115.37
N GLN A 378 6.99 -48.60 114.79
CA GLN A 378 7.51 -49.76 115.52
C GLN A 378 8.36 -49.36 116.72
N THR A 379 9.24 -48.37 116.56
CA THR A 379 10.10 -47.83 117.63
C THR A 379 9.26 -47.18 118.74
N ASN A 380 8.19 -46.47 118.39
CA ASN A 380 7.25 -45.90 119.35
C ASN A 380 6.51 -46.98 120.16
N ILE A 381 6.13 -48.11 119.53
CA ILE A 381 5.52 -49.26 120.23
C ILE A 381 6.55 -49.97 121.13
N LEU A 382 7.78 -50.20 120.65
CA LEU A 382 8.87 -50.77 121.45
C LEU A 382 9.19 -49.91 122.68
N ALA A 383 9.28 -48.59 122.50
CA ALA A 383 9.52 -47.63 123.57
C ALA A 383 8.37 -47.59 124.58
N LEU A 384 7.12 -47.69 124.12
CA LEU A 384 5.94 -47.83 124.99
C LEU A 384 6.01 -49.12 125.82
N ASN A 385 6.31 -50.25 125.19
CA ASN A 385 6.46 -51.54 125.87
C ASN A 385 7.59 -51.50 126.91
N ALA A 386 8.73 -50.89 126.56
CA ALA A 386 9.86 -50.70 127.47
C ALA A 386 9.50 -49.77 128.65
N ALA A 387 8.76 -48.69 128.41
CA ALA A 387 8.28 -47.80 129.48
C ALA A 387 7.31 -48.52 130.44
N VAL A 388 6.45 -49.40 129.91
CA VAL A 388 5.54 -50.24 130.72
C VAL A 388 6.33 -51.25 131.57
N GLU A 389 7.32 -51.95 131.00
CA GLU A 389 8.14 -52.92 131.74
C GLU A 389 9.05 -52.21 132.78
N ALA A 390 9.55 -51.01 132.45
CA ALA A 390 10.28 -50.16 133.40
C ALA A 390 9.40 -49.70 134.58
N ALA A 391 8.13 -49.37 134.32
CA ALA A 391 7.16 -49.08 135.39
C ALA A 391 6.85 -50.31 136.26
N ARG A 392 6.88 -51.52 135.66
CA ARG A 392 6.68 -52.79 136.35
C ARG A 392 7.84 -53.17 137.28
N ALA A 393 9.06 -52.73 136.98
CA ALA A 393 10.27 -52.97 137.78
C ALA A 393 10.45 -51.99 138.97
N GLY A 394 9.53 -51.04 139.19
CA GLY A 394 9.55 -50.11 140.34
C GLY A 394 10.76 -49.17 140.36
N GLU A 395 11.35 -48.94 141.54
CA GLU A 395 12.48 -48.00 141.70
C GLU A 395 13.74 -48.40 140.90
N GLN A 396 13.93 -49.68 140.57
CA GLN A 396 15.07 -50.16 139.78
C GLN A 396 14.93 -49.85 138.27
N GLY A 397 13.71 -49.56 137.78
CA GLY A 397 13.41 -49.26 136.38
C GLY A 397 13.41 -47.77 136.01
N ARG A 398 13.63 -46.88 136.98
CA ARG A 398 13.44 -45.43 136.84
C ARG A 398 14.30 -44.79 135.74
N GLY A 399 15.58 -45.19 135.63
CA GLY A 399 16.48 -44.74 134.57
C GLY A 399 16.07 -45.26 133.18
N PHE A 400 15.60 -46.50 133.10
CA PHE A 400 15.07 -47.09 131.86
C PHE A 400 13.77 -46.42 131.39
N ALA A 401 12.88 -46.03 132.32
CA ALA A 401 11.64 -45.34 131.98
C ALA A 401 11.89 -43.96 131.33
N VAL A 402 12.90 -43.22 131.78
CA VAL A 402 13.30 -41.94 131.18
C VAL A 402 13.84 -42.14 129.77
N VAL A 403 14.73 -43.11 129.58
CA VAL A 403 15.27 -43.45 128.24
C VAL A 403 14.15 -43.90 127.31
N ALA A 404 13.22 -44.73 127.78
CA ALA A 404 12.06 -45.17 127.00
C ALA A 404 11.14 -43.99 126.61
N GLY A 405 10.95 -43.01 127.50
CA GLY A 405 10.23 -41.77 127.20
C GLY A 405 10.91 -40.93 126.12
N GLU A 406 12.24 -40.78 126.18
CA GLU A 406 13.03 -40.03 125.19
C GLU A 406 13.03 -40.73 123.82
N VAL A 407 13.21 -42.06 123.79
CA VAL A 407 13.12 -42.86 122.55
C VAL A 407 11.73 -42.74 121.94
N ARG A 408 10.68 -42.73 122.76
CA ARG A 408 9.30 -42.53 122.30
C ARG A 408 9.10 -41.14 121.68
N ASN A 409 9.60 -40.09 122.32
CA ASN A 409 9.54 -38.73 121.80
C ASN A 409 10.28 -38.61 120.46
N LEU A 410 11.48 -39.19 120.37
CA LEU A 410 12.27 -39.24 119.13
C LEU A 410 11.53 -39.98 118.00
N ALA A 411 10.87 -41.10 118.32
CA ALA A 411 10.07 -41.86 117.37
C ALA A 411 8.86 -41.06 116.87
N GLN A 412 8.15 -40.34 117.75
CA GLN A 412 7.06 -39.45 117.35
C GLN A 412 7.55 -38.28 116.47
N ARG A 413 8.68 -37.65 116.84
CA ARG A 413 9.30 -36.60 116.02
C ARG A 413 9.75 -37.11 114.65
N SER A 414 10.30 -38.32 114.59
CA SER A 414 10.72 -38.96 113.33
C SER A 414 9.52 -39.28 112.44
N SER A 415 8.40 -39.74 113.00
CA SER A 415 7.16 -39.96 112.26
C SER A 415 6.56 -38.66 111.70
N LEU A 416 6.56 -37.58 112.49
CA LEU A 416 6.11 -36.26 112.02
C LEU A 416 7.00 -35.73 110.89
N ALA A 417 8.32 -35.78 111.05
CA ALA A 417 9.25 -35.37 110.01
C ALA A 417 9.13 -36.22 108.73
N ALA A 418 8.92 -37.53 108.86
CA ALA A 418 8.66 -38.41 107.72
C ALA A 418 7.36 -38.02 106.98
N LYS A 419 6.28 -37.68 107.69
CA LYS A 419 5.04 -37.18 107.08
C LYS A 419 5.23 -35.87 106.34
N ASP A 420 5.97 -34.92 106.92
CA ASP A 420 6.26 -33.64 106.27
C ASP A 420 7.09 -33.82 104.99
N ILE A 421 8.11 -34.69 105.02
CA ILE A 421 8.90 -35.05 103.83
C ILE A 421 8.01 -35.73 102.78
N LYS A 422 7.15 -36.68 103.19
CA LYS A 422 6.22 -37.36 102.28
C LYS A 422 5.33 -36.36 101.55
N GLN A 423 4.75 -35.41 102.28
CA GLN A 423 3.91 -34.37 101.70
C GLN A 423 4.67 -33.50 100.69
N LEU A 424 5.91 -33.10 101.00
CA LEU A 424 6.75 -32.35 100.05
C LEU A 424 7.05 -33.14 98.78
N ILE A 425 7.37 -34.44 98.92
CA ILE A 425 7.64 -35.31 97.77
C ILE A 425 6.37 -35.55 96.94
N ASP A 426 5.21 -35.74 97.56
CA ASP A 426 3.92 -35.86 96.85
C ASP A 426 3.62 -34.60 96.02
N ILE A 427 3.90 -33.41 96.58
CA ILE A 427 3.81 -32.15 95.83
C ILE A 427 4.79 -32.13 94.66
N SER A 428 6.04 -32.56 94.87
CA SER A 428 7.05 -32.64 93.79
C SER A 428 6.65 -33.62 92.68
N VAL A 429 6.13 -34.80 93.01
CA VAL A 429 5.61 -35.79 92.03
C VAL A 429 4.49 -35.17 91.20
N SER A 430 3.55 -34.49 91.84
CA SER A 430 2.46 -33.79 91.15
C SER A 430 2.97 -32.70 90.19
N LYS A 431 3.96 -31.90 90.63
CA LYS A 431 4.58 -30.85 89.79
C LYS A 431 5.36 -31.42 88.61
N VAL A 432 6.12 -32.50 88.82
CA VAL A 432 6.83 -33.22 87.74
C VAL A 432 5.84 -33.83 86.76
N GLY A 433 4.74 -34.42 87.23
CA GLY A 433 3.67 -34.92 86.37
C GLY A 433 3.04 -33.83 85.51
N ALA A 434 2.74 -32.66 86.08
CA ALA A 434 2.27 -31.51 85.32
C ALA A 434 3.31 -31.00 84.31
N GLY A 435 4.60 -31.03 84.67
CA GLY A 435 5.72 -30.73 83.76
C GLY A 435 5.79 -31.70 82.58
N MET A 436 5.67 -33.01 82.81
CA MET A 436 5.66 -34.02 81.74
C MET A 436 4.55 -33.78 80.71
N VAL A 437 3.36 -33.34 81.14
CA VAL A 437 2.26 -33.01 80.22
C VAL A 437 2.63 -31.81 79.33
N GLN A 438 3.23 -30.77 79.90
CA GLN A 438 3.64 -29.59 79.14
C GLN A 438 4.76 -29.89 78.13
N VAL A 439 5.76 -30.68 78.55
CA VAL A 439 6.89 -31.06 77.69
C VAL A 439 6.44 -32.00 76.56
N ASN A 440 5.57 -32.97 76.84
CA ASN A 440 4.97 -33.80 75.78
C ASN A 440 4.21 -32.95 74.76
N ARG A 441 3.43 -31.96 75.23
CA ARG A 441 2.73 -31.05 74.33
C ARG A 441 3.71 -30.25 73.47
N ALA A 442 4.79 -29.74 74.06
CA ALA A 442 5.86 -29.07 73.32
C ALA A 442 6.49 -29.98 72.25
N GLY A 443 6.68 -31.27 72.55
CA GLY A 443 7.18 -32.27 71.60
C GLY A 443 6.25 -32.44 70.40
N THR A 444 4.95 -32.65 70.65
CA THR A 444 3.95 -32.75 69.58
C THR A 444 3.85 -31.47 68.73
N THR A 445 4.02 -30.29 69.34
CA THR A 445 4.07 -29.02 68.60
C THR A 445 5.29 -28.93 67.70
N MET A 446 6.46 -29.45 68.12
CA MET A 446 7.65 -29.48 67.25
C MET A 446 7.47 -30.41 66.05
N GLU A 447 6.82 -31.57 66.22
CA GLU A 447 6.47 -32.46 65.10
C GLU A 447 5.55 -31.75 64.09
N GLN A 448 4.56 -31.01 64.57
CA GLN A 448 3.67 -30.20 63.72
C GLN A 448 4.43 -29.09 62.97
N VAL A 449 5.40 -28.44 63.62
CA VAL A 449 6.27 -27.43 62.98
C VAL A 449 7.09 -28.06 61.86
N VAL A 450 7.73 -29.21 62.11
CA VAL A 450 8.51 -29.93 61.08
C VAL A 450 7.63 -30.26 59.87
N SER A 451 6.44 -30.81 60.10
CA SER A 451 5.48 -31.14 59.03
C SER A 451 5.06 -29.89 58.22
N SER A 452 4.77 -28.77 58.90
CA SER A 452 4.39 -27.52 58.24
C SER A 452 5.53 -26.94 57.39
N VAL A 453 6.77 -27.02 57.88
CA VAL A 453 7.96 -26.55 57.13
C VAL A 453 8.23 -27.45 55.91
N GLN A 454 7.98 -28.76 56.00
CA GLN A 454 8.06 -29.66 54.84
C GLN A 454 7.02 -29.28 53.76
N GLN A 455 5.80 -28.88 54.15
CA GLN A 455 4.81 -28.38 53.20
C GLN A 455 5.27 -27.08 52.52
N VAL A 456 5.85 -26.14 53.26
CA VAL A 456 6.44 -24.91 52.68
C VAL A 456 7.53 -25.24 51.67
N THR A 457 8.41 -26.19 52.01
CA THR A 457 9.48 -26.67 51.12
C THR A 457 8.91 -27.21 49.80
N ALA A 458 7.85 -28.04 49.87
CA ALA A 458 7.18 -28.55 48.68
C ALA A 458 6.58 -27.44 47.81
N ILE A 459 5.90 -26.46 48.41
CA ILE A 459 5.33 -25.31 47.68
C ILE A 459 6.42 -24.49 47.00
N MET A 460 7.54 -24.22 47.68
CA MET A 460 8.65 -23.47 47.07
C MET A 460 9.24 -24.21 45.87
N GLN A 461 9.29 -25.55 45.93
CA GLN A 461 9.75 -26.38 44.83
C GLN A 461 8.79 -26.32 43.62
N GLU A 462 7.48 -26.35 43.86
CA GLU A 462 6.47 -26.15 42.81
C GLU A 462 6.55 -24.75 42.17
N ILE A 463 6.72 -23.70 42.97
CA ILE A 463 6.88 -22.33 42.45
C ILE A 463 8.16 -22.20 41.62
N SER A 464 9.25 -22.84 42.02
CA SER A 464 10.50 -22.83 41.24
C SER A 464 10.32 -23.51 39.87
N ILE A 465 9.63 -24.65 39.83
CA ILE A 465 9.31 -25.34 38.57
C ILE A 465 8.42 -24.47 37.69
N ALA A 466 7.34 -23.92 38.24
CA ALA A 466 6.42 -23.05 37.52
C ALA A 466 7.09 -21.78 36.99
N SER A 467 7.97 -21.15 37.79
CA SER A 467 8.73 -19.96 37.38
C SER A 467 9.70 -20.29 36.24
N ARG A 468 10.30 -21.48 36.24
CA ARG A 468 11.18 -21.92 35.14
C ARG A 468 10.40 -22.18 33.85
N GLU A 469 9.21 -22.75 33.95
CA GLU A 469 8.30 -22.91 32.81
C GLU A 469 7.83 -21.55 32.27
N GLN A 470 7.46 -20.62 33.15
CA GLN A 470 7.14 -19.24 32.77
C GLN A 470 8.31 -18.56 32.04
N SER A 471 9.54 -18.74 32.51
CA SER A 471 10.73 -18.17 31.84
C SER A 471 10.85 -18.68 30.39
N ILE A 472 10.61 -19.97 30.16
CA ILE A 472 10.61 -20.55 28.80
C ILE A 472 9.47 -19.94 27.95
N GLY A 473 8.28 -19.77 28.53
CA GLY A 473 7.15 -19.13 27.86
C GLY A 473 7.45 -17.67 27.50
N VAL A 474 8.13 -16.94 28.37
CA VAL A 474 8.57 -15.55 28.13
C VAL A 474 9.56 -15.48 26.97
N ASP A 475 10.54 -16.40 26.89
CA ASP A 475 11.46 -16.47 25.76
C ASP A 475 10.74 -16.71 24.43
N GLN A 476 9.68 -17.53 24.42
CA GLN A 476 8.85 -17.76 23.23
C GLN A 476 8.08 -16.50 22.82
N VAL A 477 7.49 -15.78 23.78
CA VAL A 477 6.81 -14.51 23.53
C VAL A 477 7.79 -13.47 22.96
N ASN A 478 9.00 -13.39 23.53
CA ASN A 478 10.03 -12.47 23.06
C ASN A 478 10.43 -12.74 21.59
N ASN A 479 10.60 -14.02 21.21
CA ASN A 479 10.83 -14.41 19.82
C ASN A 479 9.65 -14.03 18.89
N ALA A 480 8.40 -14.17 19.36
CA ALA A 480 7.23 -13.77 18.60
C ALA A 480 7.17 -12.25 18.38
N ILE A 481 7.51 -11.45 19.40
CA ILE A 481 7.60 -9.99 19.30
C ILE A 481 8.68 -9.59 18.29
N ALA A 482 9.86 -10.21 18.33
CA ALA A 482 10.93 -9.96 17.35
C ALA A 482 10.47 -10.26 15.90
N HIS A 483 9.73 -11.34 15.69
CA HIS A 483 9.13 -11.63 14.39
C HIS A 483 8.09 -10.59 13.98
N MET A 484 7.23 -10.15 14.91
CA MET A 484 6.25 -9.09 14.64
C MET A 484 6.91 -7.75 14.30
N ASP A 485 8.02 -7.41 14.94
CA ASP A 485 8.82 -6.23 14.62
C ASP A 485 9.37 -6.31 13.18
N GLN A 486 9.94 -7.45 12.79
CA GLN A 486 10.42 -7.66 11.42
C GLN A 486 9.30 -7.48 10.38
N VAL A 487 8.12 -8.04 10.62
CA VAL A 487 6.95 -7.86 9.73
C VAL A 487 6.49 -6.40 9.72
N THR A 488 6.54 -5.71 10.86
CA THR A 488 6.17 -4.29 10.96
C THR A 488 7.13 -3.42 10.15
N GLN A 489 8.43 -3.67 10.20
CA GLN A 489 9.42 -3.00 9.35
C GLN A 489 9.23 -3.31 7.86
N GLN A 490 8.92 -4.56 7.50
CA GLN A 490 8.59 -4.92 6.12
C GLN A 490 7.33 -4.20 5.62
N ASN A 491 6.31 -4.08 6.46
CA ASN A 491 5.11 -3.31 6.14
C ASN A 491 5.43 -1.83 5.92
N ALA A 492 6.29 -1.23 6.72
CA ALA A 492 6.73 0.15 6.52
C ALA A 492 7.43 0.33 5.16
N ALA A 493 8.33 -0.58 4.79
CA ALA A 493 8.97 -0.56 3.47
C ALA A 493 7.97 -0.73 2.32
N LEU A 494 7.03 -1.67 2.45
CA LEU A 494 5.96 -1.88 1.46
C LEU A 494 5.05 -0.67 1.32
N VAL A 495 4.76 0.04 2.41
CA VAL A 495 4.00 1.30 2.38
C VAL A 495 4.74 2.36 1.58
N GLU A 496 6.06 2.52 1.76
CA GLU A 496 6.85 3.46 0.95
C GLU A 496 6.84 3.08 -0.54
N GLU A 497 7.03 1.80 -0.87
CA GLU A 497 7.00 1.31 -2.24
C GLU A 497 5.62 1.51 -2.89
N ALA A 498 4.54 1.20 -2.17
CA ALA A 498 3.17 1.38 -2.63
C ALA A 498 2.82 2.87 -2.84
N ALA A 499 3.32 3.77 -1.97
CA ALA A 499 3.17 5.21 -2.13
C ALA A 499 3.86 5.70 -3.41
N ALA A 500 5.09 5.24 -3.66
CA ALA A 500 5.82 5.58 -4.87
C ALA A 500 5.11 5.05 -6.14
N ALA A 501 4.60 3.82 -6.10
CA ALA A 501 3.84 3.23 -7.21
C ALA A 501 2.53 3.98 -7.49
N ALA A 502 1.77 4.34 -6.44
CA ALA A 502 0.55 5.13 -6.59
C ALA A 502 0.83 6.52 -7.19
N THR A 503 1.91 7.19 -6.78
CA THR A 503 2.30 8.47 -7.37
C THR A 503 2.61 8.34 -8.87
N ARG A 504 3.40 7.32 -9.27
CA ARG A 504 3.71 7.08 -10.69
C ARG A 504 2.46 6.79 -11.52
N LEU A 505 1.54 5.95 -11.01
CA LEU A 505 0.27 5.66 -11.68
C LEU A 505 -0.60 6.92 -11.84
N SER A 506 -0.58 7.81 -10.85
CA SER A 506 -1.29 9.10 -10.90
C SER A 506 -0.71 10.01 -11.98
N GLU A 507 0.61 10.09 -12.09
CA GLU A 507 1.32 10.84 -13.13
C GLU A 507 1.07 10.27 -14.55
N GLU A 508 1.07 8.95 -14.70
CA GLU A 508 0.75 8.27 -15.96
C GLU A 508 -0.71 8.49 -16.37
N ALA A 509 -1.65 8.38 -15.42
CA ALA A 509 -3.07 8.67 -15.66
C ALA A 509 -3.27 10.13 -16.10
N ALA A 510 -2.59 11.08 -15.45
CA ALA A 510 -2.63 12.50 -15.82
C ALA A 510 -2.08 12.73 -17.23
N SER A 511 -0.94 12.12 -17.56
CA SER A 511 -0.31 12.22 -18.88
C SER A 511 -1.20 11.64 -19.98
N LEU A 512 -1.83 10.48 -19.74
CA LEU A 512 -2.73 9.85 -20.69
C LEU A 512 -4.03 10.64 -20.85
N SER A 513 -4.56 11.22 -19.76
CA SER A 513 -5.71 12.13 -19.80
C SER A 513 -5.44 13.36 -20.66
N GLN A 514 -4.25 13.95 -20.51
CA GLN A 514 -3.80 15.08 -21.32
C GLN A 514 -3.65 14.69 -22.81
N ALA A 515 -3.09 13.51 -23.11
CA ALA A 515 -2.99 13.01 -24.48
C ALA A 515 -4.36 12.78 -25.13
N VAL A 516 -5.33 12.24 -24.38
CA VAL A 516 -6.70 12.04 -24.86
C VAL A 516 -7.46 13.36 -25.03
N SER A 517 -7.16 14.38 -24.22
CA SER A 517 -7.73 15.72 -24.34
C SER A 517 -7.40 16.41 -25.68
N LEU A 518 -6.43 15.89 -26.43
CA LEU A 518 -6.09 16.41 -27.75
C LEU A 518 -7.20 16.19 -28.78
N PHE A 519 -8.07 15.21 -28.56
CA PHE A 519 -9.17 14.88 -29.45
C PHE A 519 -10.43 15.65 -29.07
N ASN A 520 -11.02 16.32 -30.06
CA ASN A 520 -12.29 17.01 -29.92
C ASN A 520 -13.43 16.10 -30.36
N PHE A 521 -14.36 15.80 -29.45
CA PHE A 521 -15.53 14.96 -29.73
C PHE A 521 -16.76 15.79 -30.11
N GLY A 522 -16.63 17.12 -30.20
CA GLY A 522 -17.74 18.05 -30.40
C GLY A 522 -18.53 18.30 -29.12
N LYS A 523 -19.48 19.25 -29.18
CA LYS A 523 -20.45 19.44 -28.11
C LYS A 523 -21.37 18.22 -28.09
N MET A 524 -21.35 17.46 -27.01
CA MET A 524 -22.40 16.47 -26.76
C MET A 524 -23.76 17.17 -26.86
N PRO A 525 -24.77 16.56 -27.50
CA PRO A 525 -26.15 16.93 -27.19
C PRO A 525 -26.27 16.87 -25.66
N PRO A 526 -26.83 17.90 -25.00
CA PRO A 526 -26.97 17.87 -23.55
C PRO A 526 -27.59 16.54 -23.17
N THR A 527 -26.91 15.79 -22.31
CA THR A 527 -27.40 14.52 -21.78
C THR A 527 -28.84 14.79 -21.39
N ARG A 528 -29.79 14.23 -22.15
CA ARG A 528 -31.21 14.34 -21.81
C ARG A 528 -31.27 13.61 -20.49
N GLN A 529 -31.25 14.37 -19.39
CA GLN A 529 -31.54 13.84 -18.07
C GLN A 529 -32.85 13.11 -18.27
N VAL A 530 -32.78 11.79 -18.26
CA VAL A 530 -33.96 10.96 -18.11
C VAL A 530 -34.45 11.37 -16.74
N THR A 531 -35.34 12.35 -16.72
CA THR A 531 -36.20 12.62 -15.59
C THR A 531 -36.99 11.33 -15.47
N LEU A 532 -36.46 10.43 -14.66
CA LEU A 532 -37.24 9.36 -14.07
C LEU A 532 -38.44 10.09 -13.48
N LYS A 533 -39.58 10.01 -14.18
CA LYS A 533 -40.87 10.37 -13.59
C LYS A 533 -40.89 9.63 -12.27
N SER A 534 -40.81 10.38 -11.18
CA SER A 534 -40.99 9.84 -9.86
C SER A 534 -42.36 9.18 -9.84
N GLY A 535 -42.36 7.86 -9.96
CA GLY A 535 -43.51 7.03 -9.67
C GLY A 535 -43.83 7.23 -8.20
N ARG A 536 -44.70 8.20 -7.90
CA ARG A 536 -45.54 8.20 -6.71
C ARG A 536 -46.34 6.90 -6.75
N GLY A 537 -45.79 5.83 -6.17
CA GLY A 537 -46.44 4.52 -6.20
C GLY A 537 -45.73 3.37 -5.48
N ALA A 538 -44.52 3.55 -4.91
CA ALA A 538 -43.79 2.44 -4.28
C ALA A 538 -43.31 2.69 -2.83
N ALA A 539 -43.80 3.75 -2.17
CA ALA A 539 -43.39 4.07 -0.79
C ALA A 539 -44.18 3.31 0.31
N ASN A 540 -44.99 2.31 -0.03
CA ASN A 540 -45.84 1.63 0.98
C ASN A 540 -45.70 0.10 1.06
N ALA A 541 -44.70 -0.51 0.41
CA ALA A 541 -44.51 -1.97 0.44
C ALA A 541 -43.30 -2.44 1.29
N GLY A 542 -42.42 -1.54 1.74
CA GLY A 542 -41.18 -1.92 2.44
C GLY A 542 -41.28 -2.07 3.97
N ASN A 543 -42.36 -1.59 4.60
CA ASN A 543 -42.45 -1.54 6.07
C ASN A 543 -43.29 -2.66 6.71
N ALA A 544 -43.80 -3.61 5.91
CA ALA A 544 -44.62 -4.72 6.39
C ALA A 544 -43.85 -6.03 6.63
N SER A 545 -42.62 -6.17 6.12
CA SER A 545 -41.84 -7.41 6.22
C SER A 545 -40.87 -7.46 7.42
N LEU A 546 -40.58 -6.33 8.08
CA LEU A 546 -39.64 -6.28 9.21
C LEU A 546 -40.30 -6.41 10.60
N LYS A 547 -41.63 -6.55 10.69
CA LYS A 547 -42.35 -6.73 11.97
C LYS A 547 -42.77 -8.17 12.29
N ARG A 548 -42.34 -9.18 11.52
CA ARG A 548 -42.71 -10.60 11.73
C ARG A 548 -41.56 -11.55 12.08
N LEU A 549 -40.37 -11.04 12.38
CA LEU A 549 -39.22 -11.86 12.81
C LEU A 549 -38.73 -11.55 14.24
N ALA A 550 -39.56 -10.86 15.04
CA ALA A 550 -39.35 -10.68 16.47
C ALA A 550 -40.64 -11.01 17.23
N ALA A 551 -40.95 -12.31 17.29
CA ALA A 551 -41.89 -12.93 18.22
C ALA A 551 -41.43 -14.37 18.46
#